data_AF-A0A3B9FHC1-F1
#
_entry.id   AF-A0A3B9FHC1-F1
#
_cell.length_a   1.000
_cell.length_b   1.000
_cell.length_c   1.000
_cell.angle_alpha   90.00
_cell.angle_beta   90.00
_cell.angle_gamma   90.00
#
_symmetry.space_group_name_H-M   'P 1'
#
loop_
_entity.id
_entity.type
_entity.pdbx_description
1 polymer ?
#
loop_
_entity_poly.entity_id
_entity_poly.type
_entity_poly.pdbx_seq_one_letter_code
_entity_poly.pdbx_strand_id
1 'polypeptide(L)'
;DGAVAVATMPAAIIAARDWIEANAEARPEIILFGGGEIYHQGLDYCHKIERTVIDAAPDGGANAAFFPDLPADQWDIEIEAEIAATDDVPAYRYDRAIRRSAPKPLF
;
A
#
# COMPACT_ATOMS: atom_id res chain seq x y z
N ASP A 1 17.63 -16.84 -7.51
CA ASP A 1 16.24 -17.06 -7.09
C ASP A 1 16.03 -16.69 -5.65
N GLY A 2 14.97 -15.93 -5.38
CA GLY A 2 14.63 -15.44 -4.05
C GLY A 2 14.35 -13.94 -4.05
N ALA A 3 14.36 -13.34 -2.85
CA ALA A 3 14.18 -11.91 -2.66
C ALA A 3 15.48 -11.15 -2.90
N VAL A 4 15.36 -9.94 -3.46
CA VAL A 4 16.47 -8.97 -3.54
C VAL A 4 16.42 -8.09 -2.29
N ALA A 5 17.44 -8.19 -1.44
CA ALA A 5 17.56 -7.33 -0.26
C ALA A 5 18.21 -5.99 -0.62
N VAL A 6 17.63 -4.91 -0.13
CA VAL A 6 18.10 -3.53 -0.32
C VAL A 6 17.99 -2.75 0.99
N ALA A 7 18.78 -1.70 1.14
CA ALA A 7 18.88 -0.96 2.40
C ALA A 7 17.98 0.29 2.47
N THR A 8 17.33 0.69 1.38
CA THR A 8 16.54 1.93 1.31
C THR A 8 15.33 1.78 0.39
N MET A 9 14.28 2.56 0.65
CA MET A 9 13.09 2.64 -0.22
C MET A 9 13.44 3.02 -1.67
N PRO A 10 14.25 4.06 -1.95
CA PRO A 10 14.84 4.30 -3.27
C PRO A 10 15.42 3.08 -3.96
N ALA A 11 16.28 2.32 -3.27
CA ALA A 11 16.93 1.15 -3.84
C ALA A 11 15.93 0.03 -4.12
N ALA A 12 14.87 -0.11 -3.32
CA ALA A 12 13.79 -1.06 -3.58
C ALA A 12 13.01 -0.70 -4.84
N ILE A 13 12.68 0.57 -5.02
CA ILE A 13 11.95 1.04 -6.20
C ILE A 13 12.81 0.85 -7.47
N ILE A 14 14.11 1.15 -7.41
CA ILE A 14 15.04 0.93 -8.55
C ILE A 14 15.13 -0.56 -8.87
N ALA A 15 15.39 -1.42 -7.87
CA ALA A 15 15.50 -2.85 -8.11
C ALA A 15 14.21 -3.46 -8.70
N ALA A 16 13.04 -2.99 -8.25
CA ALA A 16 11.76 -3.42 -8.80
C ALA A 16 11.56 -2.95 -10.25
N ARG A 17 11.94 -1.70 -10.57
CA ARG A 17 11.89 -1.17 -11.94
C ARG A 17 12.82 -1.94 -12.88
N ASP A 18 14.08 -2.13 -12.49
CA ASP A 18 15.06 -2.86 -13.30
C ASP A 18 14.58 -4.29 -13.56
N TRP A 19 13.95 -4.92 -12.57
CA TRP A 19 13.35 -6.24 -12.74
C TRP A 19 12.18 -6.21 -13.72
N ILE A 20 11.26 -5.25 -13.61
CA ILE A 20 10.14 -5.11 -14.56
C ILE A 20 10.66 -4.91 -15.98
N GLU A 21 11.66 -4.03 -16.18
CA GLU A 21 12.25 -3.74 -17.49
C GLU A 21 12.94 -4.98 -18.10
N ALA A 22 13.59 -5.80 -17.27
CA ALA A 22 14.24 -7.04 -17.70
C ALA A 22 13.26 -8.20 -17.98
N ASN A 23 11.99 -8.09 -17.56
CA ASN A 23 11.00 -9.16 -17.65
C ASN A 23 9.79 -8.69 -18.47
N ALA A 24 9.77 -8.99 -19.77
CA ALA A 24 8.75 -8.51 -20.70
C ALA A 24 7.30 -8.92 -20.36
N GLU A 25 7.10 -9.98 -19.57
CA GLU A 25 5.78 -10.42 -19.08
C GLU A 25 5.35 -9.72 -17.78
N ALA A 26 6.25 -8.95 -17.14
CA ALA A 26 5.94 -8.24 -15.91
C ALA A 26 4.91 -7.14 -16.15
N ARG A 27 4.03 -6.94 -15.17
CA ARG A 27 3.15 -5.77 -15.15
C ARG A 27 3.98 -4.52 -14.82
N PRO A 28 3.70 -3.36 -15.43
CA PRO A 28 4.39 -2.11 -15.15
C PRO A 28 3.89 -1.47 -13.84
N GLU A 29 3.88 -2.24 -12.76
CA GLU A 29 3.32 -1.85 -11.47
C GLU A 29 4.16 -2.43 -10.33
N ILE A 30 4.46 -1.59 -9.33
CA ILE A 30 5.17 -1.99 -8.11
C ILE A 30 4.17 -1.96 -6.96
N ILE A 31 4.03 -3.09 -6.27
CA ILE A 31 3.16 -3.21 -5.09
C ILE A 31 4.02 -3.07 -3.84
N LEU A 32 3.71 -2.06 -3.02
CA LEU A 32 4.26 -1.88 -1.68
C LEU A 32 3.36 -2.57 -0.65
N PHE A 33 3.83 -3.65 -0.02
CA PHE A 33 3.00 -4.52 0.82
C PHE A 33 3.34 -4.50 2.32
N GLY A 34 4.01 -3.43 2.81
CA GLY A 34 4.14 -3.14 4.25
C GLY A 34 5.42 -3.67 4.93
N GLY A 35 5.52 -3.60 6.27
CA GLY A 35 4.54 -3.11 7.25
C GLY A 35 4.52 -1.59 7.49
N GLY A 36 4.05 -1.13 8.66
CA GLY A 36 3.80 0.29 8.97
C GLY A 36 4.92 1.26 8.61
N GLU A 37 6.16 0.96 9.00
CA GLU A 37 7.34 1.77 8.68
C GLU A 37 7.62 1.83 7.17
N ILE A 38 7.43 0.71 6.47
CA ILE A 38 7.59 0.63 5.01
C ILE A 38 6.50 1.45 4.30
N TYR A 39 5.27 1.46 4.81
CA TYR A 39 4.23 2.34 4.31
C TYR A 39 4.58 3.81 4.53
N HIS A 40 5.07 4.20 5.71
CA HIS A 40 5.51 5.58 5.97
C HIS A 40 6.61 6.05 4.99
N GLN A 41 7.60 5.19 4.71
CA GLN A 41 8.67 5.53 3.77
C GLN A 41 8.22 5.56 2.31
N GLY A 42 7.22 4.75 1.95
CA GLY A 42 6.83 4.51 0.56
C GLY A 42 5.60 5.26 0.08
N LEU A 43 4.73 5.74 0.99
CA LEU A 43 3.42 6.29 0.65
C LEU A 43 3.50 7.41 -0.38
N ASP A 44 4.47 8.32 -0.24
CA ASP A 44 4.67 9.46 -1.14
C ASP A 44 4.95 9.08 -2.60
N TYR A 45 5.42 7.87 -2.86
CA TYR A 45 5.66 7.35 -4.22
C TYR A 45 4.43 6.64 -4.81
N CYS A 46 3.41 6.35 -4.00
CA CYS A 46 2.24 5.60 -4.44
C CYS A 46 1.27 6.48 -5.24
N HIS A 47 0.81 5.94 -6.37
CA HIS A 47 -0.23 6.55 -7.22
C HIS A 47 -1.64 6.21 -6.72
N LYS A 48 -1.80 4.99 -6.22
CA LYS A 48 -3.05 4.45 -5.68
C LYS A 48 -2.78 3.61 -4.44
N ILE A 49 -3.83 3.37 -3.67
CA ILE A 49 -3.85 2.43 -2.55
C ILE A 49 -5.08 1.56 -2.72
N GLU A 50 -4.89 0.25 -2.61
CA GLU A 50 -5.96 -0.73 -2.48
C GLU A 50 -5.90 -1.25 -1.05
N ARG A 51 -6.93 -0.97 -0.24
CA ARG A 51 -6.96 -1.38 1.17
C ARG A 51 -8.26 -2.07 1.53
N THR A 52 -8.14 -3.05 2.42
CA THR A 52 -9.29 -3.65 3.11
C THR A 52 -9.44 -2.98 4.46
N VAL A 53 -10.58 -2.33 4.70
CA VAL A 53 -10.93 -1.76 6.00
C VAL A 53 -11.78 -2.77 6.74
N ILE A 54 -11.27 -3.30 7.85
CA ILE A 54 -11.97 -4.28 8.69
C ILE A 54 -12.75 -3.52 9.76
N ASP A 55 -14.04 -3.82 9.91
CA ASP A 55 -14.89 -3.28 10.99
C ASP A 55 -14.62 -4.02 12.30
N ALA A 56 -13.40 -3.83 12.80
CA ALA A 56 -12.92 -4.32 14.07
C ALA A 56 -11.89 -3.34 14.63
N ALA A 57 -11.83 -3.25 15.96
CA ALA A 57 -10.89 -2.37 16.67
C ALA A 57 -9.97 -3.18 17.59
N PRO A 58 -9.06 -4.02 17.05
CA PRO A 58 -8.05 -4.69 17.86
C PRO A 58 -7.08 -3.66 18.48
N ASP A 59 -6.56 -3.95 19.68
CA ASP A 59 -5.68 -3.03 20.41
C ASP A 59 -4.25 -2.92 19.83
N GLY A 60 -3.86 -3.87 18.97
CA GLY A 60 -2.52 -3.95 18.36
C GLY A 60 -1.39 -4.32 19.34
N GLY A 61 -1.67 -4.51 20.63
CA GLY A 61 -0.69 -4.78 21.68
C GLY A 61 0.37 -3.69 21.87
N ALA A 62 1.46 -4.03 22.58
CA ALA A 62 2.51 -3.08 22.95
C ALA A 62 3.33 -2.54 21.76
N ASN A 63 3.28 -3.24 20.62
CA ASN A 63 4.03 -2.92 19.40
C ASN A 63 3.08 -2.64 18.22
N ALA A 64 1.94 -2.00 18.50
CA ALA A 64 0.95 -1.66 17.49
C ALA A 64 1.60 -0.89 16.33
N ALA A 65 1.36 -1.36 15.11
CA ALA A 65 1.77 -0.69 13.88
C ALA A 65 0.54 -0.13 13.18
N PHE A 66 0.63 1.12 12.74
CA PHE A 66 -0.48 1.81 12.08
C PHE A 66 -0.16 2.03 10.61
N PHE A 67 -1.20 1.97 9.78
CA PHE A 67 -1.12 2.48 8.41
C PHE A 67 -1.11 4.03 8.47
N PRO A 68 -0.34 4.73 7.63
CA PRO A 68 -0.31 6.19 7.68
C PRO A 68 -1.66 6.81 7.33
N ASP A 69 -1.92 8.02 7.84
CA ASP A 69 -3.13 8.76 7.50
C ASP A 69 -3.18 9.07 5.99
N LEU A 70 -4.40 9.14 5.45
CA LEU A 70 -4.68 9.55 4.07
C LEU A 70 -5.44 10.89 4.08
N PRO A 71 -4.74 12.04 4.15
CA PRO A 71 -5.36 13.35 4.13
C PRO A 71 -6.26 13.56 2.90
N ALA A 72 -7.45 14.11 3.11
CA ALA A 72 -8.45 14.29 2.05
C ALA A 72 -8.02 15.28 0.95
N ASP A 73 -7.07 16.17 1.25
CA ASP A 73 -6.44 17.08 0.29
C ASP A 73 -5.40 16.38 -0.60
N GLN A 74 -4.91 15.20 -0.21
CA GLN A 74 -3.95 14.40 -0.98
C GLN A 74 -4.57 13.19 -1.68
N TRP A 75 -5.67 12.65 -1.15
CA TRP A 75 -6.27 11.40 -1.60
C TRP A 75 -7.76 11.55 -1.89
N ASP A 76 -8.20 10.88 -2.96
CA ASP A 76 -9.60 10.66 -3.27
C ASP A 76 -9.94 9.19 -2.98
N ILE A 77 -10.86 8.95 -2.05
CA ILE A 77 -11.16 7.59 -1.55
C ILE A 77 -12.55 7.18 -2.02
N GLU A 78 -12.61 6.06 -2.72
CA GLU A 78 -13.83 5.40 -3.17
C GLU A 78 -13.99 4.07 -2.41
N ILE A 79 -15.21 3.78 -1.97
CA ILE A 79 -15.57 2.45 -1.44
C ILE A 79 -16.01 1.60 -2.63
N GLU A 80 -15.23 0.58 -2.97
CA GLU A 80 -15.50 -0.30 -4.12
C GLU A 80 -16.54 -1.38 -3.78
N ALA A 81 -16.55 -1.89 -2.54
CA ALA A 81 -17.56 -2.82 -2.06
C ALA A 81 -17.62 -2.87 -0.53
N GLU A 82 -18.81 -3.15 0.00
CA GLU A 82 -19.05 -3.40 1.42
C GLU A 82 -19.57 -4.82 1.63
N ILE A 83 -18.94 -5.54 2.57
CA ILE A 83 -19.24 -6.94 2.86
C ILE A 83 -19.74 -7.02 4.31
N ALA A 84 -20.95 -7.56 4.46
CA ALA A 84 -21.54 -7.79 5.78
C ALA A 84 -20.75 -8.85 6.57
N ALA A 85 -20.81 -8.74 7.90
CA ALA A 85 -20.23 -9.75 8.78
C ALA A 85 -20.89 -11.12 8.59
N THR A 86 -20.12 -12.17 8.85
CA THR A 86 -20.61 -13.54 9.09
C THR A 86 -20.33 -13.92 10.54
N ASP A 87 -20.71 -15.13 10.95
CA ASP A 87 -20.48 -15.59 12.33
C ASP A 87 -18.99 -15.56 12.73
N ASP A 88 -18.08 -15.82 11.78
CA ASP A 88 -16.64 -15.94 12.03
C ASP A 88 -15.81 -14.78 11.47
N VAL A 89 -16.41 -13.89 10.67
CA VAL A 89 -15.69 -12.83 9.94
C VAL A 89 -16.36 -11.48 10.21
N PRO A 90 -15.65 -10.47 10.73
CA PRO A 90 -16.20 -9.13 10.90
C PRO A 90 -16.61 -8.53 9.54
N ALA A 91 -17.48 -7.53 9.56
CA ALA A 91 -17.77 -6.76 8.36
C ALA A 91 -16.47 -6.11 7.84
N TYR A 92 -16.37 -5.90 6.54
CA TYR A 92 -15.23 -5.20 5.94
C TYR A 92 -15.63 -4.54 4.63
N ARG A 93 -14.79 -3.62 4.16
CA ARG A 93 -14.95 -3.00 2.85
C ARG A 93 -13.63 -2.88 2.11
N TYR A 94 -13.72 -2.80 0.80
CA TYR A 94 -12.59 -2.47 -0.06
C TYR A 94 -12.64 -0.98 -0.38
N ASP A 95 -11.59 -0.26 -0.01
CA ASP A 95 -11.39 1.13 -0.39
C ASP A 95 -10.30 1.19 -1.47
N ARG A 96 -10.55 2.00 -2.49
CA ARG A 96 -9.54 2.46 -3.46
C ARG A 96 -9.27 3.93 -3.22
N ALA A 97 -8.02 4.27 -2.92
CA ALA A 97 -7.58 5.65 -2.82
C ALA A 97 -6.72 6.03 -4.04
N ILE A 98 -7.04 7.13 -4.71
CA ILE A 98 -6.26 7.68 -5.82
C ILE A 98 -5.61 8.99 -5.36
N ARG A 99 -4.32 9.16 -5.63
CA ARG A 99 -3.61 10.39 -5.26
C ARG A 99 -4.10 11.57 -6.11
N ARG A 100 -4.42 12.70 -5.47
CA ARG A 100 -4.90 13.93 -6.12
C ARG A 100 -3.77 14.70 -6.83
N SER A 101 -2.55 14.60 -6.32
CA SER A 101 -1.36 15.22 -6.90
C SER A 101 -0.45 14.15 -7.51
N ALA A 102 0.49 14.58 -8.37
CA ALA A 102 1.56 13.70 -8.81
C ALA A 102 2.30 13.13 -7.58
N PRO A 103 2.60 11.82 -7.56
CA PRO A 103 3.45 11.25 -6.52
C PRO A 103 4.85 11.83 -6.60
N LYS A 104 5.62 11.62 -5.54
CA LYS A 104 7.01 12.03 -5.48
C LYS A 104 7.76 11.46 -6.69
N PRO A 105 8.46 12.30 -7.47
CA PRO A 105 9.18 11.83 -8.64
C PRO A 105 10.23 10.81 -8.22
N LEU A 106 10.37 9.79 -9.05
CA LEU A 106 11.54 8.93 -9.03
C LEU A 106 12.66 9.67 -9.78
N PHE A 107 13.90 9.49 -9.31
CA PHE A 107 15.13 10.20 -9.73
C PHE A 107 15.21 10.57 -11.21
#